data_AF-A0A537PG38-F1
#
_entry.id   AF-A0A537PG38-F1
#
_cell.length_a   1.000
_cell.length_b   1.000
_cell.length_c   1.000
_cell.angle_alpha   90.00
_cell.angle_beta   90.00
_cell.angle_gamma   90.00
#
_symmetry.space_group_name_H-M   'P 1'
#
loop_
_entity.id
_entity.type
_entity.pdbx_description
1 polymer ?
#
loop_
_entity_poly.entity_id
_entity_poly.type
_entity_poly.pdbx_seq_one_letter_code
_entity_poly.pdbx_strand_id
1 'polypeptide(L)'
;MSSGHWIAIASAEHVRRGRKKGFMQVSHGKEKDGLQSFTAIGTVREGEPYRADMGRFKPYRRDVAWADAKEAPIKPLLERLEFTSGKANWGYQLRFGLFAVSANDFRMIAEAMGAKLPFRTLSASSSDP
;
A
#
# COMPACT_ATOMS: atom_id res chain seq x y z
N MET A 1 13.94 7.38 -11.57
CA MET A 1 12.52 6.98 -11.56
C MET A 1 11.84 7.77 -10.46
N SER A 2 10.76 8.48 -10.74
CA SER A 2 9.99 9.16 -9.69
C SER A 2 9.37 8.11 -8.77
N SER A 3 9.55 8.27 -7.46
CA SER A 3 8.94 7.42 -6.44
C SER A 3 7.43 7.64 -6.44
N GLY A 4 6.67 6.65 -6.92
CA GLY A 4 5.22 6.62 -6.84
C GLY A 4 4.74 6.03 -5.52
N HIS A 5 3.54 6.42 -5.08
CA HIS A 5 2.84 5.82 -3.94
C HIS A 5 1.60 5.08 -4.45
N TRP A 6 1.34 3.91 -3.90
CA TRP A 6 0.24 3.05 -4.35
C TRP A 6 -0.51 2.45 -3.16
N ILE A 7 -1.81 2.24 -3.34
CA ILE A 7 -2.64 1.40 -2.46
C ILE A 7 -2.94 0.10 -3.19
N ALA A 8 -2.61 -1.01 -2.53
CA ALA A 8 -2.97 -2.36 -2.95
C ALA A 8 -4.15 -2.87 -2.11
N ILE A 9 -5.14 -3.47 -2.76
CA ILE A 9 -6.32 -4.06 -2.13
C ILE A 9 -6.12 -5.57 -2.09
N ALA A 10 -6.06 -6.11 -0.88
CA ALA A 10 -5.90 -7.54 -0.62
C ALA A 10 -6.58 -7.92 0.70
N SER A 11 -6.88 -9.20 0.90
CA SER A 11 -7.43 -9.66 2.19
C SER A 11 -6.38 -9.49 3.30
N ALA A 12 -6.81 -9.16 4.51
CA ALA A 12 -5.91 -8.97 5.65
C ALA A 12 -5.06 -10.21 5.94
N GLU A 13 -5.63 -11.42 5.80
CA GLU A 13 -4.89 -12.66 5.94
C GLU A 13 -3.76 -12.78 4.89
N HIS A 14 -4.04 -12.42 3.64
CA HIS A 14 -3.03 -12.43 2.57
C HIS A 14 -1.90 -11.45 2.87
N VAL A 15 -2.25 -10.25 3.33
CA VAL A 15 -1.28 -9.22 3.72
C VAL A 15 -0.41 -9.69 4.89
N ARG A 16 -1.00 -10.26 5.94
CA ARG A 16 -0.24 -10.78 7.10
C ARG A 16 0.75 -11.88 6.69
N ARG A 17 0.36 -12.77 5.77
CA ARG A 17 1.25 -13.80 5.20
C ARG A 17 2.40 -13.18 4.40
N GLY A 18 2.12 -12.18 3.57
CA GLY A 18 3.12 -11.44 2.80
C GLY A 18 4.12 -10.71 3.69
N ARG A 19 3.64 -10.02 4.73
CA ARG A 19 4.48 -9.33 5.75
C ARG A 19 5.48 -10.26 6.40
N LYS A 20 5.01 -11.42 6.89
CA LYS A 20 5.87 -12.45 7.52
C LYS A 20 6.95 -12.99 6.56
N LYS A 21 6.70 -12.92 5.24
CA LYS A 21 7.59 -13.46 4.21
C LYS A 21 8.32 -12.40 3.38
N GLY A 22 8.17 -11.11 3.70
CA GLY A 22 8.90 -10.01 3.05
C GLY A 22 8.43 -9.60 1.64
N PHE A 23 7.29 -10.07 1.16
CA PHE A 23 6.79 -9.74 -0.19
C PHE A 23 5.37 -9.17 -0.17
N MET A 24 5.02 -8.43 -1.22
CA MET A 24 3.63 -8.15 -1.58
C MET A 24 3.21 -8.96 -2.81
N GLN A 25 1.96 -9.41 -2.80
CA GLN A 25 1.31 -10.08 -3.92
C GLN A 25 -0.09 -9.49 -4.04
N VAL A 26 -0.45 -9.04 -5.24
CA VAL A 26 -1.79 -8.56 -5.58
C VAL A 26 -2.44 -9.55 -6.54
N SER A 27 -3.68 -9.91 -6.27
CA SER A 27 -4.47 -10.81 -7.11
C SER A 27 -5.95 -10.46 -6.99
N HIS A 28 -6.76 -10.87 -7.97
CA HIS A 28 -8.22 -10.76 -7.93
C HIS A 28 -8.79 -11.73 -6.88
N GLY A 29 -8.78 -11.31 -5.60
CA GLY A 29 -9.42 -12.06 -4.52
C GLY A 29 -10.95 -11.99 -4.64
N LYS A 30 -11.66 -13.06 -4.29
CA LYS A 30 -13.12 -13.02 -4.12
C LYS A 30 -13.45 -12.11 -2.95
N GLU A 31 -14.37 -11.19 -3.18
CA GLU A 31 -14.90 -10.23 -2.22
C GLU A 31 -15.48 -10.96 -0.99
N LYS A 32 -14.85 -10.83 0.18
CA LYS A 32 -15.46 -11.15 1.48
C LYS A 32 -14.82 -10.35 2.62
N ASP A 33 -15.68 -10.03 3.60
CA ASP A 33 -15.45 -9.59 4.98
C ASP A 33 -15.68 -8.10 5.29
N GLY A 34 -15.80 -7.22 4.28
CA GLY A 34 -16.11 -5.79 4.53
C GLY A 34 -15.06 -5.06 5.38
N LEU A 35 -13.87 -5.66 5.57
CA LEU A 35 -12.79 -5.06 6.34
C LEU A 35 -12.20 -3.87 5.58
N GLN A 36 -12.64 -2.68 5.96
CA GLN A 36 -12.20 -1.41 5.40
C GLN A 36 -11.08 -0.81 6.26
N SER A 37 -9.89 -1.42 6.24
CA SER A 37 -8.74 -1.01 7.05
C SER A 37 -7.41 -1.10 6.28
N PHE A 38 -6.50 -0.18 6.57
CA PHE A 38 -5.10 -0.26 6.18
C PHE A 38 -4.38 -1.24 7.11
N THR A 39 -3.73 -2.27 6.55
CA THR A 39 -3.18 -3.40 7.32
C THR A 39 -1.67 -3.59 7.19
N ALA A 40 -1.06 -2.93 6.20
CA ALA A 40 0.38 -2.90 5.99
C ALA A 40 0.79 -1.63 5.23
N ILE A 41 2.01 -1.17 5.49
CA ILE A 41 2.64 -0.05 4.78
C ILE A 41 4.14 -0.30 4.74
N GLY A 42 4.78 0.11 3.65
CA GLY A 42 6.21 -0.11 3.44
C GLY A 42 6.68 0.40 2.09
N THR A 43 7.98 0.26 1.84
CA THR A 43 8.62 0.70 0.61
C THR A 43 8.96 -0.51 -0.25
N VAL A 44 8.53 -0.50 -1.51
CA VAL A 44 8.91 -1.53 -2.48
C VAL A 44 10.43 -1.45 -2.67
N ARG A 45 11.12 -2.58 -2.49
CA ARG A 45 12.57 -2.64 -2.70
C ARG A 45 12.90 -2.53 -4.17
N GLU A 46 14.11 -2.05 -4.48
CA GLU A 46 14.65 -2.10 -5.83
C GLU A 46 14.71 -3.56 -6.30
N GLY A 47 14.30 -3.79 -7.55
CA GLY A 47 14.20 -5.11 -8.15
C GLY A 47 12.98 -5.27 -9.06
N GLU A 48 13.09 -6.22 -9.98
CA GLU A 48 12.02 -6.55 -10.92
C GLU A 48 10.94 -7.42 -10.24
N PRO A 49 9.66 -7.29 -10.63
CA PRO A 49 8.64 -8.25 -10.22
C PRO A 49 9.05 -9.68 -10.60
N TYR A 50 8.98 -10.61 -9.66
CA TYR A 50 9.28 -12.02 -9.90
C TYR A 50 8.04 -12.88 -9.74
N ARG A 51 7.99 -14.03 -10.41
CA ARG A 51 6.89 -14.98 -10.25
C ARG A 51 7.24 -15.99 -9.17
N ALA A 52 6.31 -16.19 -8.24
CA ALA A 52 6.42 -17.32 -7.32
C ALA A 52 5.87 -18.59 -7.97
N ASP A 53 6.58 -19.70 -7.85
CA ASP A 53 6.04 -21.00 -8.23
C ASP A 53 5.11 -21.52 -7.14
N MET A 54 3.80 -21.53 -7.42
CA MET A 54 2.78 -22.19 -6.61
C MET A 54 2.05 -23.25 -7.46
N GLY A 55 2.78 -23.93 -8.35
CA GLY A 55 2.23 -24.91 -9.29
C GLY A 55 1.55 -24.23 -10.49
N ARG A 56 0.26 -24.52 -10.73
CA ARG A 56 -0.50 -23.95 -11.87
C ARG A 56 -0.73 -22.44 -11.77
N PHE A 57 -0.60 -21.85 -10.59
CA PHE A 57 -0.75 -20.42 -10.36
C PHE A 57 0.61 -19.79 -10.08
N LYS A 58 1.01 -18.82 -10.92
CA LYS A 58 2.32 -18.14 -10.83
C LYS A 58 2.15 -16.63 -10.64
N PRO A 59 1.78 -16.18 -9.42
CA PRO A 59 1.53 -14.77 -9.17
C PRO A 59 2.82 -13.96 -9.19
N TYR A 60 2.73 -12.72 -9.66
CA TYR A 60 3.81 -11.75 -9.53
C TYR A 60 3.93 -11.27 -8.08
N ARG A 61 5.16 -11.10 -7.64
CA ARG A 61 5.54 -10.59 -6.32
C ARG A 61 6.59 -9.48 -6.47
N ARG A 62 6.62 -8.60 -5.48
CA ARG A 62 7.73 -7.67 -5.26
C ARG A 62 8.13 -7.73 -3.80
N ASP A 63 9.42 -7.55 -3.54
CA ASP A 63 9.93 -7.45 -2.18
C ASP A 63 9.61 -6.08 -1.60
N VAL A 64 9.22 -6.06 -0.33
CA VAL A 64 8.83 -4.83 0.37
C VAL A 64 9.56 -4.75 1.70
N ALA A 65 10.19 -3.60 1.94
CA ALA A 65 10.62 -3.19 3.27
C ALA A 65 9.39 -2.70 4.06
N TRP A 66 8.74 -3.63 4.76
CA TRP A 66 7.58 -3.34 5.61
C TRP A 66 7.98 -2.49 6.81
N ALA A 67 7.18 -1.46 7.11
CA ALA A 67 7.32 -0.68 8.33
C ALA A 67 6.68 -1.40 9.53
N ASP A 68 7.18 -1.10 10.73
CA ASP A 68 6.47 -1.38 11.97
C ASP A 68 5.25 -0.46 12.06
N ALA A 69 4.05 -1.03 12.02
CA ALA A 69 2.80 -0.30 11.87
C ALA A 69 1.61 -1.12 12.38
N LYS A 70 0.60 -0.43 12.90
CA LYS A 70 -0.67 -1.00 13.37
C LYS A 70 -1.73 -0.95 12.28
N GLU A 71 -2.75 -1.81 12.38
CA GLU A 71 -3.92 -1.71 11.50
C GLU A 71 -4.70 -0.43 11.83
N ALA A 72 -5.19 0.28 10.80
CA ALA A 72 -5.94 1.52 10.95
C ALA A 72 -7.23 1.48 10.10
N PRO A 73 -8.41 1.81 10.65
CA PRO A 73 -9.64 1.87 9.87
C PRO A 73 -9.60 3.01 8.84
N ILE A 74 -10.18 2.80 7.65
CA ILE A 74 -10.22 3.85 6.61
C ILE A 74 -11.26 4.94 6.94
N LYS A 75 -12.33 4.59 7.66
CA LYS A 75 -13.49 5.47 7.89
C LYS A 75 -13.14 6.87 8.41
N PRO A 76 -12.27 7.03 9.43
CA PRO A 76 -11.88 8.36 9.94
C PRO A 76 -11.07 9.22 8.96
N LEU A 77 -10.58 8.62 7.86
CA LEU A 77 -9.73 9.26 6.89
C LEU A 77 -10.48 9.64 5.59
N LEU A 78 -11.72 9.17 5.42
CA LEU A 78 -12.46 9.35 4.15
C LEU A 78 -12.68 10.82 3.76
N GLU A 79 -12.81 11.72 4.73
CA GLU A 79 -12.99 13.16 4.46
C GLU A 79 -11.65 13.90 4.28
N ARG A 80 -10.53 13.24 4.61
CA ARG A 80 -9.19 13.83 4.63
C ARG A 80 -8.32 13.39 3.45
N LEU A 81 -8.50 12.16 2.98
CA LEU A 81 -7.73 11.61 1.87
C LEU A 81 -8.20 12.21 0.55
N GLU A 82 -7.28 12.64 -0.30
CA GLU A 82 -7.56 13.24 -1.60
C GLU A 82 -8.27 12.26 -2.53
N PHE A 83 -7.99 10.96 -2.44
CA PHE A 83 -8.69 9.97 -3.27
C PHE A 83 -10.15 9.72 -2.86
N THR A 84 -10.59 10.13 -1.66
CA THR A 84 -11.96 9.91 -1.16
C THR A 84 -12.76 11.18 -0.89
N SER A 85 -12.13 12.25 -0.41
CA SER A 85 -12.81 13.46 0.05
C SER A 85 -13.61 14.11 -1.09
N GLY A 86 -14.90 14.35 -0.85
CA GLY A 86 -15.82 14.96 -1.83
C GLY A 86 -16.17 14.10 -3.06
N LYS A 87 -15.80 12.81 -3.09
CA LYS A 87 -15.97 11.94 -4.27
C LYS A 87 -17.01 10.85 -4.04
N ALA A 88 -18.20 10.98 -4.62
CA ALA A 88 -19.30 10.02 -4.44
C ALA A 88 -18.97 8.56 -4.85
N ASN A 89 -18.04 8.35 -5.78
CA ASN A 89 -17.67 7.03 -6.31
C ASN A 89 -16.22 6.63 -6.02
N TRP A 90 -15.62 7.13 -4.93
CA TRP A 90 -14.23 6.84 -4.59
C TRP A 90 -13.91 5.33 -4.48
N GLY A 91 -14.90 4.52 -4.10
CA GLY A 91 -14.73 3.06 -3.99
C GLY A 91 -14.50 2.34 -5.32
N TYR A 92 -14.79 2.97 -6.47
CA TYR A 92 -14.64 2.35 -7.79
C TYR A 92 -13.20 1.94 -8.07
N GLN A 93 -12.22 2.76 -7.70
CA GLN A 93 -10.80 2.46 -7.93
C GLN A 93 -10.31 1.22 -7.14
N LEU A 94 -10.97 0.89 -6.02
CA LEU A 94 -10.63 -0.31 -5.23
C LEU A 94 -10.86 -1.61 -6.00
N ARG A 95 -11.76 -1.59 -7.00
CA ARG A 95 -12.09 -2.76 -7.81
C ARG A 95 -10.95 -3.24 -8.70
N PHE A 96 -9.96 -2.38 -8.96
CA PHE A 96 -8.80 -2.71 -9.79
C PHE A 96 -7.63 -3.32 -9.00
N GLY A 97 -7.75 -3.46 -7.68
CA GLY A 97 -6.75 -4.15 -6.84
C GLY A 97 -5.48 -3.36 -6.57
N LEU A 98 -5.12 -2.37 -7.39
CA LEU A 98 -3.98 -1.50 -7.21
C LEU A 98 -4.25 -0.13 -7.87
N PHE A 99 -3.97 0.97 -7.16
CA PHE A 99 -4.08 2.31 -7.73
C PHE A 99 -3.07 3.28 -7.11
N ALA A 100 -2.74 4.35 -7.84
CA ALA A 100 -1.82 5.38 -7.38
C ALA A 100 -2.50 6.38 -6.42
N VAL A 101 -1.73 6.85 -5.44
CA VAL A 101 -2.15 7.90 -4.50
C VAL A 101 -1.08 8.98 -4.41
N SER A 102 -1.48 10.15 -3.89
CA SER A 102 -0.53 11.23 -3.66
C SER A 102 0.41 10.92 -2.48
N ALA A 103 1.53 11.64 -2.43
CA ALA A 103 2.43 11.58 -1.28
C ALA A 103 1.74 12.07 0.01
N ASN A 104 0.75 12.95 -0.11
CA ASN A 104 -0.02 13.46 1.02
C ASN A 104 -0.93 12.38 1.62
N ASP A 105 -1.67 11.65 0.77
CA ASP A 105 -2.48 10.51 1.20
C ASP A 105 -1.61 9.42 1.85
N PHE A 106 -0.44 9.13 1.26
CA PHE A 106 0.49 8.17 1.85
C PHE A 106 0.94 8.58 3.26
N ARG A 107 1.29 9.85 3.48
CA ARG A 107 1.66 10.37 4.80
C ARG A 107 0.51 10.26 5.81
N MET A 108 -0.70 10.66 5.42
CA MET A 108 -1.88 10.56 6.31
C MET A 108 -2.19 9.13 6.73
N ILE A 109 -2.06 8.18 5.80
CA ILE A 109 -2.24 6.74 6.10
C ILE A 109 -1.13 6.26 7.03
N ALA A 110 0.13 6.61 6.77
CA ALA A 110 1.27 6.25 7.60
C ALA A 110 1.11 6.75 9.06
N GLU A 111 0.68 8.00 9.22
CA GLU A 111 0.39 8.60 10.53
C GLU A 111 -0.73 7.85 11.25
N ALA A 112 -1.84 7.57 10.57
CA ALA A 112 -2.96 6.84 11.16
C ALA A 112 -2.57 5.40 11.58
N MET A 113 -1.66 4.78 10.83
CA MET A 113 -1.10 3.46 11.16
C MET A 113 -0.01 3.50 12.24
N GLY A 114 0.42 4.69 12.68
CA GLY A 114 1.56 4.85 13.59
C GLY A 114 2.85 4.27 13.02
N ALA A 115 3.03 4.35 11.69
CA ALA A 115 4.08 3.66 10.99
C ALA A 115 5.46 4.28 11.25
N LYS A 116 6.41 3.45 11.69
CA LYS A 116 7.83 3.81 11.71
C LYS A 116 8.42 3.55 10.34
N LEU A 117 8.19 4.47 9.41
CA LEU A 117 8.75 4.35 8.08
C LEU A 117 10.26 4.64 8.14
N PRO A 118 11.10 3.77 7.54
CA PRO A 118 12.51 4.08 7.33
C PRO A 118 12.60 5.10 6.20
N PHE A 119 12.14 6.33 6.44
CA PHE A 119 12.41 7.42 5.52
C PHE A 119 13.89 7.77 5.65
N ARG A 120 14.70 7.29 4.72
CA ARG A 120 15.77 8.15 4.24
C ARG A 120 15.04 9.24 3.45
N THR A 121 14.72 10.34 4.13
CA THR A 121 14.34 11.59 3.48
C THR A 121 15.42 11.84 2.43
N LEU A 122 15.10 11.60 1.16
CA LEU A 122 15.87 12.22 0.09
C LEU A 122 15.62 13.71 0.30
N SER A 123 16.55 14.37 0.99
CA SER A 123 16.58 15.83 1.02
C SER A 123 16.47 16.25 -0.42
N ALA A 124 15.45 17.06 -0.73
CA ALA A 124 15.53 17.92 -1.88
C ALA A 124 16.91 18.57 -1.79
N SER A 125 17.78 18.25 -2.75
CA SER A 125 18.98 19.02 -3.00
C SER A 125 18.48 20.41 -3.39
N SER A 126 18.24 21.22 -2.36
CA SER A 126 18.17 22.66 -2.49
C SER A 126 19.49 23.07 -3.10
N SER A 127 19.39 23.62 -4.28
CA SER A 127 20.37 24.47 -4.93
C SER A 127 21.13 25.29 -3.87
N ASP A 128 22.45 25.17 -3.88
CA ASP A 128 23.34 26.18 -3.33
C ASP A 128 24.02 26.90 -4.52
N PRO A 129 24.38 28.17 -4.33
CA PRO A 129 24.37 29.23 -5.35
C PRO A 129 25.44 29.13 -6.44
#